data_AF-A0A916NDU7-F1
#
_entry.id   AF-A0A916NDU7-F1
#
_cell.length_a   1.000
_cell.length_b   1.000
_cell.length_c   1.000
_cell.angle_alpha   90.00
_cell.angle_beta   90.00
_cell.angle_gamma   90.00
#
_symmetry.space_group_name_H-M   'P 1'
#
loop_
_entity.id
_entity.type
_entity.pdbx_description
1 polymer ?
#
loop_
_entity_poly.entity_id
_entity_poly.type
_entity_poly.pdbx_seq_one_letter_code
_entity_poly.pdbx_strand_id
1 'polypeptide(L)'
;MRLAECSFIGRNENLLITGSTGIGKSYVASAIGHQACILGYRVMYASTPKLFAKLKMAKADGSYIKEITKIERQQLLILDDFGIQPFDAQSRAALMEIIEDRHEKHP
;
A
#
# COMPACT_ATOMS: atom_id res chain seq x y z
N MET A 1 -5.96 6.63 -21.62
CA MET A 1 -5.82 7.35 -20.33
C MET A 1 -4.90 6.49 -19.46
N ARG A 2 -3.59 6.75 -19.47
CA ARG A 2 -2.54 5.75 -19.15
C ARG A 2 -2.64 5.05 -17.78
N LEU A 3 -3.21 5.72 -16.77
CA LEU A 3 -3.40 5.15 -15.42
C LEU A 3 -4.68 4.32 -15.27
N ALA A 4 -5.71 4.57 -16.08
CA ALA A 4 -6.99 3.86 -16.02
C ALA A 4 -6.88 2.41 -16.53
N GLU A 5 -5.85 2.12 -17.33
CA GLU A 5 -5.51 0.77 -17.79
C GLU A 5 -4.79 -0.05 -16.71
N CYS A 6 -4.42 0.58 -15.57
CA CYS A 6 -3.67 -0.03 -14.47
C CYS A 6 -2.38 -0.77 -14.91
N SER A 7 -1.83 -0.44 -16.07
CA SER A 7 -0.68 -1.14 -16.67
C SER A 7 0.61 -0.99 -15.87
N PHE A 8 0.68 0.01 -14.98
CA PHE A 8 1.78 0.18 -14.02
C PHE A 8 1.88 -1.01 -13.03
N ILE A 9 0.76 -1.66 -12.72
CA ILE A 9 0.74 -2.85 -11.83
C ILE A 9 1.53 -3.98 -12.48
N GLY A 10 1.29 -4.26 -13.77
CA GLY A 10 2.01 -5.29 -14.51
C GLY A 10 3.46 -4.93 -14.86
N ARG A 11 3.84 -3.66 -14.75
CA ARG A 11 5.22 -3.18 -14.91
C ARG A 11 5.97 -3.06 -13.57
N ASN A 12 5.35 -3.44 -12.46
CA ASN A 12 5.92 -3.32 -11.11
C ASN A 12 6.37 -1.88 -10.78
N GLU A 13 5.63 -0.88 -11.29
CA GLU A 13 5.91 0.54 -11.08
C GLU A 13 5.15 1.09 -9.87
N ASN A 14 5.85 1.79 -8.98
CA ASN A 14 5.22 2.50 -7.87
C ASN A 14 4.62 3.83 -8.33
N LEU A 15 3.42 4.16 -7.83
CA LEU A 15 2.79 5.46 -8.04
C LEU A 15 2.86 6.30 -6.76
N LEU A 16 3.54 7.45 -6.83
CA LEU A 16 3.55 8.44 -5.77
C LEU A 16 2.65 9.63 -6.15
N ILE A 17 1.56 9.81 -5.42
CA ILE A 17 0.62 10.92 -5.63
C ILE A 17 0.94 12.02 -4.62
N THR A 18 1.49 13.15 -5.09
CA THR A 18 1.91 14.27 -4.24
C THR A 18 1.06 15.52 -4.50
N GLY A 19 1.14 16.48 -3.57
CA GLY A 19 0.49 17.78 -3.67
C GLY A 19 -0.21 18.20 -2.37
N SER A 20 -0.72 19.43 -2.33
CA SER A 20 -1.35 20.04 -1.15
C SER A 20 -2.51 19.22 -0.57
N THR A 21 -2.82 19.43 0.71
CA THR A 21 -4.00 18.82 1.35
C THR A 21 -5.29 19.27 0.65
N GLY A 22 -6.30 18.40 0.60
CA GLY A 22 -7.61 18.73 0.02
C GLY A 22 -7.73 18.68 -1.51
N ILE A 23 -6.66 18.44 -2.27
CA ILE A 23 -6.71 18.41 -3.76
C ILE A 23 -7.23 17.10 -4.38
N GLY A 24 -7.73 16.17 -3.56
CA GLY A 24 -8.29 14.90 -4.05
C GLY A 24 -7.29 13.75 -4.25
N LYS A 25 -6.11 13.78 -3.62
CA LYS A 25 -5.12 12.67 -3.73
C LYS A 25 -5.71 11.31 -3.35
N SER A 26 -6.37 11.23 -2.19
CA SER A 26 -7.02 10.00 -1.70
C SER A 26 -8.18 9.58 -2.60
N TYR A 27 -8.88 10.54 -3.23
CA TYR A 27 -9.92 10.26 -4.23
C TYR A 27 -9.33 9.59 -5.47
N VAL A 28 -8.25 10.15 -6.04
CA VAL A 28 -7.57 9.56 -7.21
C VAL A 28 -7.00 8.19 -6.88
N ALA A 29 -6.36 8.03 -5.71
CA ALA A 29 -5.86 6.73 -5.25
C ALA A 29 -7.00 5.69 -5.16
N SER A 30 -8.13 6.07 -4.58
CA SER A 30 -9.32 5.21 -4.46
C SER A 30 -9.92 4.86 -5.83
N ALA A 31 -10.00 5.83 -6.75
CA ALA A 31 -10.50 5.60 -8.10
C ALA A 31 -9.60 4.63 -8.88
N ILE A 32 -8.27 4.76 -8.76
CA ILE A 32 -7.32 3.80 -9.33
C ILE A 32 -7.51 2.41 -8.71
N GLY A 33 -7.64 2.34 -7.38
CA GLY A 33 -7.89 1.07 -6.68
C GLY A 33 -9.19 0.40 -7.13
N HIS A 34 -10.27 1.18 -7.27
CA HIS A 34 -11.55 0.69 -7.76
C HIS A 34 -11.45 0.14 -9.19
N GLN A 35 -10.76 0.89 -10.08
CA GLN A 35 -10.53 0.44 -11.45
C GLN A 35 -9.68 -0.83 -11.51
N ALA A 36 -8.66 -0.95 -10.67
CA ALA A 36 -7.86 -2.17 -10.55
C ALA A 36 -8.72 -3.37 -10.09
N CYS A 37 -9.65 -3.17 -9.15
CA CYS A 37 -10.62 -4.21 -8.78
C CYS A 37 -11.52 -4.63 -9.96
N ILE A 38 -12.01 -3.68 -10.76
CA ILE A 38 -12.82 -3.97 -11.97
C ILE A 38 -12.02 -4.84 -12.95
N LEU A 39 -10.72 -4.58 -13.08
CA LEU A 39 -9.80 -5.36 -13.92
C LEU A 39 -9.36 -6.70 -13.29
N GLY A 40 -9.89 -7.07 -12.12
CA GLY A 40 -9.63 -8.35 -11.45
C GLY A 40 -8.38 -8.39 -10.57
N TYR A 41 -7.70 -7.26 -10.33
CA TYR A 41 -6.56 -7.22 -9.43
C TYR A 41 -6.99 -7.32 -7.96
N ARG A 42 -6.19 -8.02 -7.16
CA ARG A 42 -6.30 -7.99 -5.69
C ARG A 42 -5.72 -6.68 -5.16
N VAL A 43 -6.58 -5.85 -4.59
CA VAL A 43 -6.22 -4.52 -4.08
C VAL A 43 -6.43 -4.45 -2.58
N MET A 44 -5.47 -3.86 -1.87
CA MET A 44 -5.64 -3.44 -0.48
C MET A 44 -5.46 -1.93 -0.38
N TYR A 45 -6.45 -1.28 0.24
CA TYR A 45 -6.37 0.11 0.63
C TYR A 45 -6.19 0.21 2.15
N ALA A 46 -5.22 1.01 2.59
CA ALA A 46 -5.03 1.28 4.00
C ALA A 46 -4.57 2.73 4.22
N SER A 47 -5.10 3.35 5.28
CA SER A 47 -4.46 4.54 5.87
C SER A 47 -3.15 4.11 6.51
N THR A 48 -2.04 4.74 6.12
CA THR A 48 -0.68 4.38 6.52
C THR A 48 -0.50 4.33 8.04
N PRO A 49 -0.94 5.34 8.82
CA PRO A 49 -0.84 5.29 10.28
C PRO A 49 -1.61 4.12 10.90
N LYS A 50 -2.81 3.81 10.38
CA LYS A 50 -3.64 2.70 10.88
C LYS A 50 -2.99 1.35 10.57
N LEU A 51 -2.40 1.20 9.39
CA LEU A 51 -1.68 -0.01 9.00
C LEU A 51 -0.51 -0.28 9.94
N PHE A 52 0.34 0.72 10.19
CA PHE A 52 1.49 0.54 11.08
C PHE A 52 1.09 0.31 12.53
N ALA A 53 0.06 0.99 13.04
CA ALA A 53 -0.50 0.68 14.35
C ALA A 53 -0.97 -0.77 14.45
N LYS A 54 -1.66 -1.27 13.41
CA LYS A 54 -2.09 -2.68 13.34
C LYS A 54 -0.90 -3.64 13.33
N LEU A 55 0.11 -3.38 12.51
CA LEU A 55 1.31 -4.21 12.41
C LEU A 55 2.10 -4.23 13.73
N LYS A 56 2.15 -3.10 14.45
CA LYS A 56 2.74 -3.02 15.78
C LYS A 56 2.00 -3.89 16.81
N MET A 57 0.67 -3.85 16.81
CA MET A 57 -0.14 -4.74 17.66
C MET A 57 0.04 -6.20 17.27
N ALA A 58 0.11 -6.49 15.97
CA ALA A 58 0.31 -7.84 15.46
C ALA A 58 1.66 -8.47 15.89
N LYS A 59 2.69 -7.65 16.14
CA LYS A 59 3.95 -8.13 16.76
C LYS A 59 3.75 -8.54 18.21
N ALA A 60 2.91 -7.83 18.95
CA ALA A 60 2.66 -8.11 20.37
C ALA A 60 1.79 -9.36 20.58
N ASP A 61 0.88 -9.65 19.65
CA ASP A 61 -0.04 -10.80 19.74
C ASP A 61 0.39 -12.03 18.90
N GLY A 62 1.53 -11.95 18.21
CA GLY A 62 2.09 -13.02 17.39
C GLY A 62 1.44 -13.18 16.00
N SER A 63 0.51 -12.31 15.61
CA SER A 63 -0.17 -12.37 14.31
C SER A 63 0.56 -11.63 13.17
N TYR A 64 1.74 -11.05 13.42
CA TYR A 64 2.48 -10.22 12.45
C TYR A 64 2.68 -10.88 11.09
N ILE A 65 3.19 -12.12 11.07
CA ILE A 65 3.44 -12.86 9.83
C ILE A 65 2.16 -13.03 9.00
N LYS A 66 1.03 -13.28 9.66
CA LYS A 66 -0.27 -13.42 8.99
C LYS A 66 -0.69 -12.11 8.30
N GLU A 67 -0.43 -10.97 8.93
CA GLU A 67 -0.73 -9.66 8.36
C GLU A 67 0.20 -9.31 7.20
N ILE A 68 1.50 -9.58 7.33
CA ILE A 68 2.46 -9.41 6.23
C ILE A 68 2.05 -10.28 5.03
N THR A 69 1.83 -11.58 5.22
CA THR A 69 1.37 -12.48 4.16
C THR A 69 0.06 -12.02 3.50
N LYS A 70 -0.82 -11.34 4.24
CA LYS A 70 -2.05 -10.76 3.67
C LYS A 70 -1.73 -9.59 2.73
N ILE A 71 -0.77 -8.74 3.09
CA ILE A 71 -0.31 -7.58 2.30
C ILE A 71 0.44 -8.06 1.04
N GLU A 72 1.31 -9.06 1.17
CA GLU A 72 2.07 -9.63 0.05
C GLU A 72 1.19 -10.18 -1.07
N ARG A 73 0.03 -10.78 -0.72
CA ARG A 73 -0.90 -11.36 -1.69
C ARG A 73 -1.62 -10.30 -2.56
N GLN A 74 -1.44 -9.02 -2.27
CA GLN A 74 -2.13 -7.94 -2.99
C GLN A 74 -1.31 -7.52 -4.19
N GLN A 75 -1.91 -7.46 -5.36
CA GLN A 75 -1.25 -6.94 -6.57
C GLN A 75 -1.09 -5.42 -6.50
N LEU A 76 -2.01 -4.73 -5.83
CA LEU A 76 -1.91 -3.31 -5.56
C LEU A 76 -2.10 -3.03 -4.06
N LEU A 77 -1.11 -2.41 -3.43
CA LEU A 77 -1.20 -1.87 -2.08
C LEU A 77 -1.27 -0.33 -2.16
N ILE A 78 -2.35 0.24 -1.65
CA ILE A 78 -2.54 1.70 -1.58
C ILE A 78 -2.32 2.12 -0.13
N LEU A 79 -1.28 2.94 0.07
CA LEU A 79 -0.93 3.56 1.34
C LEU A 79 -1.37 5.03 1.32
N ASP A 80 -2.56 5.30 1.84
CA ASP A 80 -3.09 6.66 1.98
C ASP A 80 -2.50 7.37 3.20
N ASP A 81 -2.55 8.70 3.24
CA ASP A 81 -1.94 9.52 4.31
C ASP A 81 -0.43 9.27 4.50
N PHE A 82 0.27 8.86 3.44
CA PHE A 82 1.69 8.54 3.50
C PHE A 82 2.52 9.79 3.83
N GLY A 83 3.31 9.73 4.91
CA GLY A 83 4.20 10.81 5.31
C GLY A 83 3.53 12.00 6.01
N ILE A 84 2.25 11.92 6.39
CA ILE A 84 1.60 12.94 7.24
C ILE A 84 2.24 12.98 8.63
N GLN A 85 2.67 11.82 9.14
CA GLN A 85 3.40 11.70 10.39
C GLN A 85 4.78 11.07 10.15
N PRO A 86 5.81 11.47 10.91
CA PRO A 86 7.11 10.80 10.88
C PRO A 86 6.96 9.32 11.25
N PHE A 87 7.64 8.44 10.51
CA PHE A 87 7.67 7.02 10.84
C PHE A 87 8.62 6.77 12.02
N ASP A 88 8.14 6.02 13.04
CA ASP A 88 9.00 5.49 14.09
C ASP A 88 9.88 4.33 13.55
N ALA A 89 10.83 3.86 14.35
CA ALA A 89 11.76 2.81 13.92
C ALA A 89 11.05 1.51 13.52
N GLN A 90 9.96 1.15 14.21
CA GLN A 90 9.19 -0.06 13.92
C GLN A 90 8.42 0.07 12.61
N SER A 91 7.80 1.23 12.36
CA SER A 91 7.06 1.53 11.14
C SER A 91 7.97 1.57 9.92
N ARG A 92 9.18 2.15 10.06
CA ARG A 92 10.19 2.13 8.99
C ARG A 92 10.63 0.71 8.65
N ALA A 93 10.91 -0.12 9.66
CA ALA A 93 11.29 -1.52 9.44
C ALA A 93 10.16 -2.30 8.76
N ALA A 94 8.91 -2.14 9.22
CA ALA A 94 7.76 -2.79 8.59
C ALA A 94 7.52 -2.32 7.15
N LEU A 95 7.73 -1.03 6.85
CA LEU A 95 7.64 -0.51 5.49
C LEU A 95 8.71 -1.11 4.58
N MET A 96 9.95 -1.23 5.05
CA MET A 96 11.04 -1.84 4.28
C MET A 96 10.75 -3.32 3.99
N GLU A 97 10.31 -4.08 4.99
CA GLU A 97 9.90 -5.48 4.83
C GLU A 97 8.78 -5.63 3.77
N ILE A 98 7.74 -4.80 3.85
CA ILE A 98 6.66 -4.78 2.84
C ILE A 98 7.19 -4.45 1.43
N ILE A 99 8.15 -3.53 1.31
CA ILE A 99 8.73 -3.15 0.02
C ILE A 99 9.55 -4.30 -0.56
N GLU A 100 10.42 -4.90 0.25
CA GLU A 100 11.28 -6.03 -0.13
C GLU A 100 10.45 -7.24 -0.58
N ASP A 101 9.51 -7.69 0.26
CA ASP A 101 8.65 -8.85 -0.03
C ASP A 101 7.84 -8.69 -1.33
N ARG A 102 7.42 -7.45 -1.63
CA ARG A 102 6.63 -7.15 -2.83
C ARG A 102 7.50 -7.02 -4.09
N HIS A 103 8.73 -6.55 -3.98
CA HIS A 103 9.66 -6.49 -5.11
C HIS A 103 10.21 -7.87 -5.48
N GLU A 104 10.43 -8.76 -4.52
CA GLU A 104 10.95 -10.11 -4.79
C GLU A 104 9.91 -11.04 -5.45
N LYS A 105 8.62 -10.86 -5.16
CA LYS A 105 7.54 -11.74 -5.67
C LYS A 105 6.91 -11.29 -6.99
N HIS A 106 7.20 -10.07 -7.42
CA HIS A 106 6.70 -9.50 -8.67
C HIS A 106 7.85 -8.89 -9.48
N PRO A 107 8.73 -9.71 -10.08
CA PRO A 107 9.69 -9.27 -11.10
C PRO A 107 9.01 -8.90 -12.43
#